data_AF-A0A5B0PA14-F1
#
_entry.id   AF-A0A5B0PA14-F1
#
_cell.length_a   1.000
_cell.length_b   1.000
_cell.length_c   1.000
_cell.angle_alpha   90.00
_cell.angle_beta   90.00
_cell.angle_gamma   90.00
#
_symmetry.space_group_name_H-M   'P 1'
#
loop_
_entity.id
_entity.type
_entity.pdbx_description
1 polymer ?
#
loop_
_entity_poly.entity_id
_entity_poly.type
_entity_poly.pdbx_seq_one_letter_code
_entity_poly.pdbx_strand_id
1 'polypeptide(L)'
;MLFSKPLIIVSMIACGFVGATELTKEQKTKCTFTCSNYPHMHDGGCGKHIERDAEGKPIKWQLVKAHRTEKHPGYFNCLGTDAAFSTCCLPHKLPKDGTLTLMNKKNDPQAYDNLCRDSKPDRIAMQLEGCSP
;
A
#
# COMPACT_ATOMS: atom_id res chain seq x y z
N MET A 1 -13.52 -57.37 -31.73
CA MET A 1 -14.19 -56.17 -32.28
C MET A 1 -15.19 -55.69 -31.24
N LEU A 2 -15.41 -54.42 -30.92
CA LEU A 2 -14.74 -53.15 -31.14
C LEU A 2 -15.43 -52.22 -30.10
N PHE A 3 -14.65 -51.40 -29.39
CA PHE A 3 -14.98 -50.03 -28.97
C PHE A 3 -16.01 -49.80 -27.84
N SER A 4 -15.52 -49.24 -26.73
CA SER A 4 -16.15 -48.07 -26.09
C SER A 4 -15.13 -47.25 -25.27
N LYS A 5 -14.62 -46.20 -25.94
CA LYS A 5 -14.29 -44.83 -25.48
C LYS A 5 -13.33 -44.64 -24.29
N PRO A 6 -12.13 -44.04 -24.49
CA PRO A 6 -11.33 -43.53 -23.39
C PRO A 6 -11.91 -42.21 -22.85
N LEU A 7 -12.11 -42.15 -21.54
CA LEU A 7 -12.53 -40.95 -20.80
C LEU A 7 -11.30 -40.05 -20.66
N ILE A 8 -11.15 -39.06 -21.53
CA ILE A 8 -10.07 -38.07 -21.44
C ILE A 8 -10.42 -37.13 -20.29
N ILE A 9 -9.82 -37.38 -19.12
CA ILE A 9 -9.81 -36.43 -18.01
C ILE A 9 -8.83 -35.33 -18.40
N VAL A 10 -9.36 -34.26 -19.01
CA VAL A 10 -8.61 -33.03 -19.22
C VAL A 10 -8.42 -32.38 -17.86
N SER A 11 -7.28 -32.65 -17.24
CA SER A 11 -6.79 -31.89 -16.09
C SER A 11 -6.55 -30.46 -16.58
N MET A 12 -7.51 -29.56 -16.33
CA MET A 12 -7.28 -28.13 -16.50
C MET A 12 -6.26 -27.71 -15.45
N ILE A 13 -4.99 -27.67 -15.86
CA ILE A 13 -3.97 -26.89 -15.18
C ILE A 13 -4.41 -25.44 -15.37
N ALA A 14 -5.15 -24.91 -14.40
CA ALA A 14 -5.31 -23.49 -14.25
C ALA A 14 -3.94 -22.93 -13.89
N CYS A 15 -3.14 -22.58 -14.91
CA CYS A 15 -2.07 -21.62 -14.77
C CYS A 15 -2.73 -20.32 -14.30
N GLY A 16 -2.83 -20.17 -12.99
CA GLY A 16 -3.16 -18.92 -12.34
C GLY A 16 -2.06 -17.93 -12.66
N PHE A 17 -2.13 -17.31 -13.83
CA PHE A 17 -1.61 -15.97 -13.99
C PHE A 17 -2.45 -15.13 -13.03
N VAL A 18 -1.90 -14.90 -11.83
CA VAL A 18 -2.37 -13.80 -10.99
C VAL A 18 -2.07 -12.56 -11.83
N GLY A 19 -3.06 -12.17 -12.64
CA GLY A 19 -2.99 -10.96 -13.42
C GLY A 19 -2.72 -9.85 -12.43
N ALA A 20 -1.63 -9.09 -12.65
CA ALA A 20 -1.43 -7.84 -11.94
C ALA A 20 -2.74 -7.08 -12.07
N THR A 21 -3.45 -6.90 -10.95
CA THR A 21 -4.72 -6.16 -10.94
C THR A 21 -4.37 -4.74 -11.35
N GLU A 22 -4.73 -4.39 -12.59
CA GLU A 22 -4.45 -3.05 -13.10
C GLU A 22 -5.13 -2.03 -12.20
N LEU A 23 -4.38 -1.00 -11.80
CA LEU A 23 -4.95 0.10 -11.03
C LEU A 23 -6.05 0.78 -11.85
N THR A 24 -7.16 1.05 -11.19
CA THR A 24 -8.27 1.82 -11.76
C THR A 24 -7.80 3.24 -12.14
N LYS A 25 -8.55 3.90 -13.02
CA LYS A 25 -8.26 5.30 -13.41
C LYS A 25 -8.17 6.22 -12.19
N GLU A 26 -9.04 6.02 -11.20
CA GLU A 26 -9.06 6.85 -10.00
C GLU A 26 -7.80 6.62 -9.14
N GLN A 27 -7.41 5.36 -8.93
CA GLN A 27 -6.16 5.00 -8.23
C GLN A 27 -4.91 5.57 -8.91
N LYS A 28 -4.94 5.75 -10.25
CA LYS A 28 -3.84 6.32 -11.02
C LYS A 28 -3.78 7.85 -10.97
N THR A 29 -4.90 8.53 -10.77
CA THR A 29 -5.00 9.99 -11.01
C THR A 29 -5.31 10.82 -9.79
N LYS A 30 -5.84 10.22 -8.71
CA LYS A 30 -6.20 10.97 -7.51
C LYS A 30 -4.97 11.19 -6.62
N CYS A 31 -4.79 12.42 -6.16
CA CYS A 31 -3.84 12.76 -5.11
C CYS A 31 -4.59 12.93 -3.79
N THR A 32 -4.20 12.20 -2.76
CA THR A 32 -4.76 12.39 -1.42
C THR A 32 -3.71 12.80 -0.40
N PHE A 33 -2.42 12.52 -0.68
CA PHE A 33 -1.31 12.97 0.16
C PHE A 33 -0.01 13.09 -0.65
N THR A 34 0.98 13.78 -0.06
CA THR A 34 2.31 13.95 -0.63
C THR A 34 3.39 13.62 0.38
N CYS A 35 4.50 13.06 -0.11
CA CYS A 35 5.70 12.83 0.67
C CYS A 35 6.83 13.81 0.34
N SER A 36 6.58 14.81 -0.51
CA SER A 36 7.57 15.82 -0.88
C SER A 36 8.03 16.69 0.30
N ASN A 37 7.20 16.81 1.35
CA ASN A 37 7.53 17.57 2.56
C ASN A 37 8.49 16.83 3.51
N TYR A 38 8.87 15.58 3.20
CA TYR A 38 9.78 14.78 4.02
C TYR A 38 11.11 14.56 3.26
N PRO A 39 12.23 15.14 3.71
CA PRO A 39 13.48 15.21 2.93
C PRO A 39 14.13 13.85 2.64
N HIS A 40 13.74 12.78 3.34
CA HIS A 40 14.31 11.44 3.18
C HIS A 40 13.26 10.33 3.07
N MET A 41 11.96 10.64 3.08
CA MET A 41 10.89 9.65 3.07
C MET A 41 10.03 9.85 1.84
N HIS A 42 10.44 9.29 0.71
CA HIS A 42 9.81 9.52 -0.59
C HIS A 42 8.84 8.41 -1.03
N ASP A 43 8.75 7.31 -0.28
CA ASP A 43 7.82 6.23 -0.60
C ASP A 43 6.53 6.37 0.21
N GLY A 44 5.41 6.56 -0.49
CA GLY A 44 4.08 6.60 0.11
C GLY A 44 3.58 5.20 0.48
N GLY A 45 2.98 5.09 1.66
CA GLY A 45 2.35 3.89 2.18
C GLY A 45 0.94 4.15 2.70
N CYS A 46 0.15 3.08 2.70
CA CYS A 46 -1.21 3.05 3.21
C CYS A 46 -1.23 2.11 4.42
N GLY A 47 -1.59 2.64 5.58
CA GLY A 47 -1.41 1.97 6.85
C GLY A 47 -2.71 1.72 7.59
N LYS A 48 -2.71 0.66 8.41
CA LYS A 48 -3.71 0.42 9.45
C LYS A 48 -3.06 -0.04 10.75
N HIS A 49 -3.67 0.38 11.85
CA HIS A 49 -3.31 -0.13 13.17
C HIS A 49 -3.89 -1.53 13.33
N ILE A 50 -3.05 -2.51 13.66
CA ILE A 50 -3.50 -3.89 13.90
C ILE A 50 -3.42 -4.28 15.38
N GLU A 51 -2.67 -3.53 16.19
CA GLU A 51 -2.60 -3.74 17.64
C GLU A 51 -2.30 -2.43 18.36
N ARG A 52 -2.88 -2.28 19.55
CA ARG A 52 -2.68 -1.15 20.46
C ARG A 52 -2.32 -1.69 21.84
N ASP A 53 -1.52 -0.95 22.60
CA ASP A 53 -1.22 -1.28 23.99
C ASP A 53 -2.41 -0.97 24.93
N ALA A 54 -2.21 -1.23 26.22
CA ALA A 54 -3.21 -0.99 27.26
C ALA A 54 -3.60 0.49 27.42
N GLU A 55 -2.76 1.42 26.95
CA GLU A 55 -3.02 2.87 26.95
C GLU A 55 -3.71 3.33 25.65
N GLY A 56 -3.96 2.41 24.71
CA GLY A 56 -4.57 2.69 23.41
C GLY A 56 -3.58 3.21 22.36
N LYS A 57 -2.28 3.26 22.65
CA LYS A 57 -1.27 3.69 21.68
C LYS A 57 -1.01 2.56 20.67
N PRO A 58 -0.90 2.85 19.37
CA PRO A 58 -0.56 1.82 18.41
C PRO A 58 0.83 1.27 18.65
N ILE A 59 0.94 -0.06 18.65
CA ILE A 59 2.21 -0.78 18.80
C ILE A 59 2.51 -1.68 17.61
N LYS A 60 1.54 -1.84 16.71
CA LYS A 60 1.67 -2.68 15.52
C LYS A 60 0.86 -2.15 14.36
N TRP A 61 1.49 -2.10 13.19
CA TRP A 61 0.95 -1.54 11.96
C TRP A 61 1.06 -2.55 10.83
N GLN A 62 0.07 -2.55 9.94
CA GLN A 62 0.17 -3.18 8.63
C GLN A 62 0.20 -2.08 7.57
N LEU A 63 1.22 -2.09 6.72
CA LEU A 63 1.45 -1.12 5.67
C LEU A 63 1.45 -1.80 4.31
N VAL A 64 0.84 -1.16 3.31
CA VAL A 64 0.98 -1.52 1.90
C VAL A 64 1.54 -0.32 1.14
N LYS A 65 2.13 -0.57 -0.02
CA LYS A 65 2.60 0.50 -0.88
C LYS A 65 1.42 1.30 -1.43
N ALA A 66 1.47 2.62 -1.31
CA ALA A 66 0.44 3.50 -1.86
C ALA A 66 0.52 3.55 -3.39
N HIS A 67 -0.62 3.86 -4.01
CA HIS A 67 -0.67 4.08 -5.45
C HIS A 67 0.01 5.41 -5.78
N ARG A 68 0.94 5.36 -6.74
CA ARG A 68 1.57 6.58 -7.29
C ARG A 68 0.58 7.28 -8.20
N THR A 69 0.54 8.59 -8.12
CA THR A 69 -0.23 9.40 -9.06
C THR A 69 0.57 9.56 -10.35
N GLU A 70 -0.03 9.21 -11.49
CA GLU A 70 0.58 9.37 -12.80
C GLU A 70 0.96 10.84 -13.04
N LYS A 71 2.16 11.08 -13.55
CA LYS A 71 2.70 12.42 -13.87
C LYS A 71 2.89 13.38 -12.68
N HIS A 72 2.60 12.96 -11.46
CA HIS A 72 2.81 13.76 -10.23
C HIS A 72 3.72 13.00 -9.25
N PRO A 73 5.06 13.01 -9.46
CA PRO A 73 6.01 12.37 -8.55
C PRO A 73 5.87 12.89 -7.12
N GLY A 74 5.94 11.98 -6.15
CA GLY A 74 5.80 12.33 -4.73
C GLY A 74 4.36 12.43 -4.23
N TYR A 75 3.36 12.32 -5.12
CA TYR A 75 1.95 12.28 -4.75
C TYR A 75 1.36 10.88 -4.85
N PHE A 76 0.50 10.57 -3.88
CA PHE A 76 0.01 9.21 -3.67
C PHE A 76 -1.47 9.20 -3.25
N ASN A 77 -2.08 8.01 -3.35
CA ASN A 77 -3.37 7.71 -2.73
C ASN A 77 -3.47 6.26 -2.24
N CYS A 78 -4.49 6.03 -1.40
CA CYS A 78 -4.79 4.74 -0.77
C CYS A 78 -6.15 4.18 -1.20
N LEU A 79 -6.67 4.60 -2.36
CA LEU A 79 -7.98 4.16 -2.84
C LEU A 79 -8.02 2.66 -3.09
N GLY A 80 -9.09 2.01 -2.68
CA GLY A 80 -9.23 0.56 -2.79
C GLY A 80 -8.34 -0.23 -1.82
N THR A 81 -7.70 0.45 -0.86
CA THR A 81 -7.03 -0.19 0.28
C THR A 81 -7.87 -0.01 1.54
N ASP A 82 -7.87 -0.99 2.45
CA ASP A 82 -8.51 -0.89 3.78
C ASP A 82 -7.66 -0.08 4.77
N ALA A 83 -7.01 0.99 4.30
CA ALA A 83 -6.12 1.80 5.10
C ALA A 83 -6.89 2.81 5.96
N ALA A 84 -6.42 3.00 7.19
CA ALA A 84 -6.95 3.99 8.12
C ALA A 84 -6.19 5.32 8.03
N PHE A 85 -4.94 5.31 7.57
CA PHE A 85 -4.10 6.49 7.43
C PHE A 85 -3.09 6.31 6.29
N SER A 86 -2.53 7.42 5.82
CA SER A 86 -1.42 7.45 4.87
C SER A 86 -0.11 7.81 5.57
N THR A 87 0.99 7.28 5.08
CA THR A 87 2.33 7.42 5.67
C THR A 87 3.37 7.66 4.59
N CYS A 88 4.44 8.36 4.95
CA CYS A 88 5.65 8.48 4.14
C CYS A 88 6.76 7.66 4.79
N CYS A 89 7.46 6.85 4.01
CA CYS A 89 8.49 5.95 4.51
C CYS A 89 9.81 6.16 3.76
N LEU A 90 10.90 5.73 4.40
CA LEU A 90 12.21 5.68 3.76
C LEU A 90 12.15 4.85 2.46
N PRO A 91 12.90 5.23 1.42
CA PRO A 91 12.91 4.53 0.14
C PRO A 91 13.18 3.03 0.30
N HIS A 92 12.45 2.23 -0.48
CA HIS A 92 12.60 0.76 -0.52
C HIS A 92 12.28 0.03 0.79
N LYS A 93 11.70 0.69 1.79
CA LYS A 93 11.24 0.02 3.02
C LYS A 93 9.84 -0.55 2.91
N LEU A 94 9.01 -0.01 2.02
CA LEU A 94 7.72 -0.62 1.69
C LEU A 94 7.90 -1.74 0.67
N PRO A 95 7.19 -2.86 0.82
CA PRO A 95 7.27 -3.99 -0.09
C PRO A 95 6.76 -3.56 -1.46
N LYS A 96 7.34 -4.12 -2.52
CA LYS A 96 6.84 -3.87 -3.89
C LYS A 96 5.42 -4.40 -4.05
N ASP A 97 5.18 -5.59 -3.50
CA ASP A 97 3.90 -6.30 -3.51
C ASP A 97 3.59 -6.83 -2.11
N GLY A 98 2.31 -6.86 -1.74
CA GLY A 98 1.86 -7.39 -0.45
C GLY A 98 1.95 -6.39 0.72
N THR A 99 2.02 -6.92 1.95
CA THR A 99 1.91 -6.13 3.18
C THR A 99 3.19 -6.21 4.02
N LEU A 100 3.62 -5.09 4.59
CA LEU A 100 4.63 -5.02 5.63
C LEU A 100 3.96 -4.92 7.00
N THR A 101 4.40 -5.73 7.95
CA THR A 101 3.99 -5.59 9.34
C THR A 101 5.13 -4.99 10.15
N LEU A 102 4.88 -3.84 10.79
CA LEU A 102 5.80 -3.20 11.72
C LEU A 102 5.27 -3.35 13.14
N MET A 103 6.16 -3.57 14.10
CA MET A 103 5.80 -3.73 15.50
C MET A 103 6.88 -3.07 16.36
N ASN A 104 6.46 -2.21 17.28
CA ASN A 104 7.35 -1.69 18.30
C ASN A 104 7.71 -2.84 19.25
N LYS A 105 9.01 -3.08 19.41
CA LYS A 105 9.55 -4.11 20.30
C LYS A 105 10.20 -3.44 21.50
N LYS A 106 10.37 -4.18 22.59
CA LYS A 106 11.07 -3.67 23.79
C LYS A 106 12.46 -3.09 23.48
N ASN A 107 13.16 -3.66 22.49
CA ASN A 107 14.50 -3.23 22.07
C ASN A 107 14.48 -2.24 20.88
N ASP A 108 13.31 -2.00 20.28
CA ASP A 108 13.12 -1.04 19.18
C ASP A 108 11.71 -0.41 19.33
N PRO A 109 11.54 0.48 20.33
CA PRO A 109 10.24 1.05 20.66
C PRO A 109 9.77 2.09 19.64
N GLN A 110 10.60 2.41 18.64
CA GLN A 110 10.34 3.39 17.58
C GLN A 110 10.49 2.75 16.20
N ALA A 111 10.30 1.43 16.09
CA ALA A 111 10.46 0.68 14.84
C ALA A 111 9.66 1.30 13.69
N TYR A 112 8.45 1.79 13.98
CA TYR A 112 7.64 2.54 13.02
C TYR A 112 8.27 3.90 12.68
N ASP A 113 8.52 4.75 13.67
CA ASP A 113 9.02 6.13 13.47
C ASP A 113 10.40 6.20 12.81
N ASN A 114 11.21 5.15 12.99
CA ASN A 114 12.51 4.98 12.35
C ASN A 114 12.40 4.75 10.84
N LEU A 115 11.26 4.24 10.35
CA LEU A 115 11.06 3.85 8.96
C LEU A 115 10.04 4.73 8.24
N CYS A 116 9.04 5.19 8.98
CA CYS A 116 7.83 5.77 8.45
C CYS A 116 7.34 6.90 9.36
N ARG A 117 6.55 7.78 8.78
CA ARG A 117 5.86 8.85 9.50
C ARG A 117 4.52 9.10 8.84
N ASP A 118 3.48 9.22 9.66
CA ASP A 118 2.16 9.60 9.18
C ASP A 118 2.25 10.85 8.32
N SER A 119 1.75 10.74 7.10
CA SER A 119 1.63 11.90 6.22
C SER A 119 0.52 12.76 6.78
N LYS A 120 0.79 14.05 6.99
CA LYS A 120 -0.33 14.96 7.24
C LYS A 120 -1.15 15.06 5.95
N PRO A 121 -2.48 14.95 5.99
CA PRO A 121 -3.29 15.29 4.84
C PRO A 121 -2.99 16.75 4.49
N ASP A 122 -2.37 16.96 3.33
CA ASP A 122 -2.12 18.31 2.86
C ASP A 122 -3.48 18.90 2.45
N ARG A 123 -3.94 19.93 3.16
CA ARG A 123 -5.23 20.59 2.87
C ARG A 123 -5.29 21.07 1.41
N ILE A 124 -4.14 21.35 0.80
CA ILE A 124 -4.01 21.76 -0.60
C ILE A 124 -4.18 20.55 -1.53
N ALA A 125 -3.62 19.38 -1.19
CA ALA A 125 -3.83 18.14 -1.95
C ALA A 125 -5.30 17.66 -1.91
N MET A 126 -6.04 18.00 -0.85
CA MET A 126 -7.46 17.69 -0.71
C MET A 126 -8.40 18.66 -1.43
N GLN A 127 -7.94 19.85 -1.82
CA GLN A 127 -8.77 20.89 -2.45
C GLN A 127 -8.62 20.97 -3.97
N LEU A 128 -7.65 20.27 -4.56
CA LEU A 128 -7.41 20.26 -5.99
C LEU A 128 -7.81 18.91 -6.57
N GLU A 129 -8.93 18.89 -7.28
CA GLU A 129 -9.20 17.89 -8.32
C GLU A 129 -7.98 17.87 -9.27
N GLY A 130 -7.07 16.93 -9.05
CA GLY A 130 -5.82 16.83 -9.81
C GLY A 130 -4.74 17.79 -9.33
N CYS A 131 -4.06 17.41 -8.24
CA CYS A 131 -2.62 17.57 -8.04
C CYS A 131 -2.01 18.81 -8.73
N SER A 132 -2.18 20.01 -8.16
CA SER A 132 -1.64 21.22 -8.80
C SER A 132 -0.11 21.11 -8.95
N PRO A 133 0.44 21.52 -10.10
CA PRO A 133 1.88 21.49 -10.40
C PRO A 133 2.72 22.31 -9.43
#